data_AF-A0A0T5P896-F1
#
_entry.id   AF-A0A0T5P896-F1
#
_cell.length_a   1.000
_cell.length_b   1.000
_cell.length_c   1.000
_cell.angle_alpha   90.00
_cell.angle_beta   90.00
_cell.angle_gamma   90.00
#
_symmetry.space_group_name_H-M   'P 1'
#
loop_
_entity.id
_entity.type
_entity.pdbx_description
1 polymer ?
#
loop_
_entity_poly.entity_id
_entity_poly.type
_entity_poly.pdbx_seq_one_letter_code
_entity_poly.pdbx_strand_id
1 'polypeptide(L)'
;MATCEIDDIVDCLDVEKLPGIDVHPAAILILTPFIVIFVWAAWMEFRRWWLYGPSENKRSNFPINEDAPSYEPPPEEDADSALPDQDNEQERRND
;
A
#
# COMPACT_ATOMS: atom_id res chain seq x y z
N MET A 1 -35.47 -20.20 2.64
CA MET A 1 -35.34 -18.97 1.82
C MET A 1 -35.96 -17.85 2.61
N ALA A 2 -35.15 -17.03 3.25
CA ALA A 2 -35.62 -15.81 3.89
C ALA A 2 -35.50 -14.69 2.85
N THR A 3 -36.61 -14.04 2.55
CA THR A 3 -36.70 -12.87 1.67
C THR A 3 -36.34 -11.64 2.50
N CYS A 4 -35.21 -11.01 2.22
CA CYS A 4 -34.84 -9.72 2.83
C CYS A 4 -35.67 -8.61 2.16
N GLU A 5 -36.52 -7.96 2.94
CA GLU A 5 -37.26 -6.77 2.54
C GLU A 5 -36.31 -5.56 2.62
N ILE A 6 -36.33 -4.70 1.60
CA ILE A 6 -35.24 -3.77 1.24
C ILE A 6 -35.20 -2.51 2.12
N ASP A 7 -36.10 -2.37 3.09
CA ASP A 7 -36.31 -1.10 3.79
C ASP A 7 -35.33 -0.83 4.94
N ASP A 8 -34.65 -1.84 5.48
CA ASP A 8 -33.66 -1.68 6.56
C ASP A 8 -32.33 -2.36 6.21
N ILE A 9 -31.48 -1.66 5.45
CA ILE A 9 -30.10 -2.08 5.14
C ILE A 9 -29.29 -2.33 6.44
N VAL A 10 -29.71 -1.69 7.54
CA VAL A 10 -29.11 -1.83 8.87
C VAL A 10 -29.38 -3.22 9.47
N ASP A 11 -30.55 -3.82 9.22
CA ASP A 11 -30.93 -5.13 9.78
C ASP A 11 -30.23 -6.32 9.09
N CYS A 12 -29.74 -6.12 7.86
CA CYS A 12 -28.92 -7.13 7.18
C CYS A 12 -27.47 -7.17 7.69
N LEU A 13 -27.02 -6.09 8.35
CA LEU A 13 -25.72 -6.03 9.01
C LEU A 13 -25.90 -6.50 10.46
N ASP A 14 -26.17 -7.78 10.63
CA ASP A 14 -26.29 -8.48 11.91
C ASP A 14 -24.92 -8.56 12.62
N VAL A 15 -24.37 -7.38 12.97
CA VAL A 15 -23.13 -7.18 13.73
C VAL A 15 -23.36 -7.49 15.21
N GLU A 16 -24.62 -7.56 15.66
CA GLU A 16 -24.99 -7.90 17.05
C GLU A 16 -24.58 -9.31 17.47
N LYS A 17 -24.26 -10.20 16.53
CA LYS A 17 -24.08 -11.63 16.83
C LYS A 17 -22.79 -12.24 16.31
N LEU A 18 -21.67 -11.52 16.43
CA LEU A 18 -20.34 -12.12 16.40
C LEU A 18 -19.91 -12.46 17.84
N PRO A 19 -20.12 -13.70 18.31
CA PRO A 19 -19.71 -14.09 19.65
C PRO A 19 -18.17 -14.01 19.77
N GLY A 20 -17.68 -13.07 20.57
CA GLY A 20 -16.25 -12.97 20.91
C GLY A 20 -15.54 -11.69 20.46
N ILE A 21 -16.25 -10.70 19.92
CA ILE A 21 -15.66 -9.38 19.62
C ILE A 21 -16.03 -8.41 20.74
N ASP A 22 -15.15 -8.26 21.74
CA ASP A 22 -15.22 -7.17 22.72
C ASP A 22 -14.78 -5.86 22.03
N VAL A 23 -15.72 -5.19 21.36
CA VAL A 23 -15.44 -3.92 20.69
C VAL A 23 -15.24 -2.85 21.76
N HIS A 24 -13.99 -2.63 22.17
CA HIS A 24 -13.68 -1.62 23.17
C HIS A 24 -13.97 -0.22 22.60
N PRO A 25 -14.83 0.60 23.22
CA PRO A 25 -15.28 1.88 22.65
C PRO A 25 -14.11 2.84 22.37
N ALA A 26 -13.03 2.78 23.16
CA ALA A 26 -11.83 3.57 22.89
C ALA A 26 -11.11 3.17 21.58
N ALA A 27 -11.14 1.87 21.21
CA ALA A 27 -10.53 1.42 19.95
C ALA A 27 -11.26 2.01 18.74
N ILE A 28 -12.59 2.08 18.79
CA ILE A 28 -13.40 2.76 17.77
C ILE A 28 -12.99 4.23 17.68
N LEU A 29 -12.94 4.96 18.79
CA LEU A 29 -12.60 6.38 18.80
C LEU A 29 -11.21 6.66 18.23
N ILE A 30 -10.22 5.82 18.54
CA ILE A 30 -8.85 5.95 18.02
C ILE A 30 -8.80 5.66 16.52
N LEU A 31 -9.54 4.65 16.06
CA LEU A 31 -9.46 4.16 14.69
C LEU A 31 -10.36 4.94 13.71
N THR A 32 -11.43 5.56 14.22
CA THR A 32 -12.38 6.39 13.46
C THR A 32 -11.71 7.46 12.59
N PRO A 33 -10.79 8.32 13.08
CA PRO A 33 -10.17 9.34 12.24
C PRO A 33 -9.40 8.74 11.06
N PHE A 34 -8.77 7.57 11.24
CA PHE A 34 -8.09 6.88 10.15
C PHE A 34 -9.09 6.36 9.11
N ILE A 35 -10.16 5.68 9.55
CA ILE A 35 -11.21 5.22 8.64
C ILE A 35 -11.77 6.38 7.83
N VAL A 36 -12.08 7.50 8.48
CA VAL A 36 -12.68 8.68 7.82
C VAL A 36 -11.79 9.18 6.67
N ILE A 37 -10.46 9.23 6.87
CA ILE A 37 -9.52 9.63 5.82
C ILE A 37 -9.57 8.66 4.63
N PHE A 38 -9.53 7.35 4.89
CA PHE A 38 -9.55 6.34 3.83
C PHE A 38 -10.89 6.33 3.07
N VAL A 39 -12.01 6.44 3.76
CA VAL A 39 -13.34 6.53 3.13
C VAL A 39 -13.45 7.79 2.28
N TRP A 40 -12.95 8.92 2.78
CA TRP A 40 -12.96 10.17 2.03
C TRP A 40 -12.07 10.10 0.77
N ALA A 41 -10.87 9.53 0.89
CA ALA A 41 -9.99 9.30 -0.24
C ALA A 41 -10.62 8.36 -1.28
N ALA A 42 -11.18 7.24 -0.83
CA ALA A 42 -11.90 6.29 -1.69
C ALA A 42 -13.08 6.95 -2.41
N TRP A 43 -13.83 7.81 -1.72
CA TRP A 43 -14.91 8.59 -2.34
C TRP A 43 -14.39 9.54 -3.42
N MET A 44 -13.28 10.25 -3.17
CA MET A 44 -12.68 11.14 -4.16
C MET A 44 -12.17 10.36 -5.38
N GLU A 45 -11.54 9.22 -5.19
CA GLU A 45 -11.09 8.37 -6.29
C GLU A 45 -12.25 7.76 -7.07
N PHE A 46 -13.30 7.31 -6.39
CA PHE A 46 -14.52 6.83 -7.03
C PHE A 46 -15.17 7.93 -7.86
N ARG A 47 -15.28 9.15 -7.31
CA ARG A 47 -15.80 10.31 -8.03
C ARG A 47 -14.93 10.68 -9.24
N ARG A 48 -13.60 10.66 -9.08
CA ARG A 48 -12.64 10.85 -10.18
C ARG A 48 -12.85 9.81 -11.26
N TRP A 49 -12.99 8.54 -10.87
CA TRP A 49 -13.17 7.43 -11.81
C TRP A 49 -14.51 7.52 -12.55
N TRP A 50 -15.59 7.93 -11.88
CA TRP A 50 -16.87 8.17 -12.54
C TRP A 50 -16.77 9.29 -13.59
N LEU A 51 -16.14 10.41 -13.24
CA LEU A 51 -16.06 11.59 -14.13
C LEU A 51 -15.04 11.43 -15.27
N TYR A 52 -13.87 10.85 -14.98
CA TYR A 52 -12.72 10.82 -15.89
C TYR A 52 -12.38 9.42 -16.41
N GLY A 53 -13.05 8.38 -15.91
CA GLY A 53 -12.80 7.00 -16.29
C GLY A 53 -11.57 6.38 -15.60
N PRO A 54 -11.15 5.18 -16.06
CA PRO A 54 -9.95 4.50 -15.58
C PRO A 54 -8.72 5.41 -15.60
N SER A 55 -7.83 5.28 -14.61
CA SER A 55 -6.52 5.96 -14.69
C SER A 55 -5.71 5.30 -15.80
N GLU A 56 -5.77 5.86 -17.00
CA GLU A 56 -4.92 5.43 -18.09
C GLU A 56 -3.47 5.64 -17.66
N ASN A 57 -2.72 4.54 -17.52
CA ASN A 57 -1.30 4.60 -17.26
C ASN A 57 -0.64 5.23 -18.50
N LYS A 58 -0.29 6.52 -18.41
CA LYS A 58 0.34 7.27 -19.51
C LYS A 58 1.75 6.78 -19.85
N ARG A 59 2.26 5.71 -19.23
CA ARG A 59 3.55 5.10 -19.60
C ARG A 59 3.67 4.80 -21.10
N SER A 60 2.59 4.43 -21.78
CA SER A 60 2.59 4.22 -23.24
C SER A 60 2.60 5.52 -24.06
N ASN A 61 2.26 6.66 -23.46
CA ASN A 61 2.26 7.98 -24.10
C ASN A 61 3.63 8.68 -24.03
N PHE A 62 4.57 8.12 -23.27
CA PHE A 62 5.95 8.60 -23.24
C PHE A 62 6.80 7.68 -24.11
N PRO A 63 7.26 8.12 -25.30
CA PRO A 63 8.19 7.34 -26.09
C PRO A 63 9.47 7.12 -25.29
N ILE A 64 10.05 5.93 -25.40
CA ILE A 64 11.36 5.63 -24.82
C ILE A 64 12.36 6.57 -25.50
N ASN A 65 12.96 7.46 -24.73
CA ASN A 65 13.97 8.38 -25.25
C ASN A 65 15.27 7.59 -25.42
N GLU A 66 15.65 7.29 -26.66
CA GLU A 66 16.91 6.61 -26.99
C GLU A 66 18.14 7.47 -26.66
N ASP A 67 17.98 8.80 -26.58
CA ASP A 67 19.02 9.74 -26.16
C ASP A 67 19.07 9.93 -24.64
N ALA A 68 18.26 9.21 -23.86
CA ALA A 68 18.37 9.26 -22.41
C ALA A 68 19.72 8.66 -21.97
N PRO A 69 20.43 9.28 -21.02
CA PRO A 69 21.65 8.70 -20.50
C PRO A 69 21.35 7.31 -19.94
N SER A 70 21.93 6.28 -20.56
CA SER A 70 21.89 4.93 -20.03
C SER A 70 22.67 4.90 -18.73
N TYR A 71 22.22 4.09 -17.78
CA TYR A 71 23.02 3.81 -16.60
C TYR A 71 24.38 3.24 -17.03
N GLU A 72 25.44 3.96 -16.74
CA GLU A 72 26.80 3.46 -16.85
C GLU A 72 27.13 2.77 -15.53
N PRO A 73 27.50 1.47 -15.55
CA PRO A 73 27.97 0.81 -14.35
C PRO A 73 29.16 1.59 -13.80
N PRO A 74 29.26 1.77 -12.47
CA PRO A 74 30.45 2.39 -11.87
C PRO A 74 31.69 1.63 -12.37
N PRO A 75 32.81 2.34 -12.60
CA PRO A 75 34.05 1.68 -12.95
C PRO A 75 34.30 0.60 -11.90
N GLU A 76 34.58 -0.63 -12.35
CA GLU A 76 35.09 -1.66 -11.46
C GLU A 76 36.36 -1.06 -10.85
N GLU A 77 36.31 -0.73 -9.55
CA GLU A 77 37.53 -0.43 -8.82
C GLU A 77 38.40 -1.66 -9.02
N ASP A 78 39.55 -1.46 -9.67
CA ASP A 78 40.56 -2.50 -9.83
C ASP A 78 40.61 -3.27 -8.51
N ALA A 79 40.46 -4.60 -8.56
CA ALA A 79 40.38 -5.48 -7.40
C ALA A 79 41.60 -5.39 -6.45
N ASP A 80 42.57 -4.51 -6.76
CA ASP A 80 43.74 -4.17 -5.95
C ASP A 80 43.57 -2.93 -5.06
N SER A 81 42.49 -2.14 -5.21
CA SER A 81 42.17 -1.02 -4.29
C SER A 81 41.00 -1.32 -3.33
N ALA A 82 40.45 -2.53 -3.37
CA ALA A 82 39.59 -3.03 -2.31
C ALA A 82 40.41 -3.03 -1.00
N LEU A 83 40.24 -1.98 -0.20
CA LEU A 83 40.53 -2.02 1.23
C LEU A 83 39.87 -3.29 1.75
N PRO A 84 40.60 -4.18 2.45
CA PRO A 84 39.99 -5.39 2.98
C PRO A 84 38.83 -4.98 3.85
N ASP A 85 37.65 -5.48 3.49
CA ASP A 85 36.39 -5.42 4.23
C ASP A 85 36.64 -6.07 5.60
N GLN A 86 37.16 -5.28 6.56
CA GLN A 86 37.51 -5.75 7.91
C GLN A 86 36.27 -6.08 8.75
N ASP A 87 35.10 -5.82 8.20
CA ASP A 87 33.80 -5.91 8.83
C ASP A 87 33.33 -7.37 8.91
N ASN A 88 33.77 -8.23 7.97
CA ASN A 88 33.34 -9.62 7.85
C ASN A 88 34.15 -10.63 8.70
N GLU A 89 35.38 -10.29 9.13
CA GLU A 89 36.19 -11.21 9.96
C GLU A 89 35.85 -11.16 11.46
N GLN A 90 35.19 -10.11 11.93
CA GLN A 90 34.83 -9.97 13.34
C GLN A 90 33.61 -10.83 13.73
N GLU A 91 32.72 -11.15 12.78
CA GLU A 91 31.58 -12.05 13.01
C GLU A 91 32.02 -13.51 13.13
N ARG A 92 32.95 -13.98 12.28
CA ARG A 92 33.49 -15.36 12.33
C ARG A 92 34.33 -15.71 13.56
N ARG A 93 34.80 -14.73 14.33
CA ARG A 93 35.62 -14.98 15.54
C ARG A 93 34.76 -15.15 16.81
N ASN A 94 33.47 -14.83 16.74
CA ASN A 94 32.57 -14.85 17.88
C ASN A 94 31.56 -16.01 17.86
N ASP A 95 31.71 -16.94 16.91
CA ASP A 95 30.99 -18.23 16.86
C ASP A 95 31.85 -19.39 17.41
#